data_AF-A0A7X6NX52-F1
#
_entry.id   AF-A0A7X6NX52-F1
#
_cell.length_a   1.000
_cell.length_b   1.000
_cell.length_c   1.000
_cell.angle_alpha   90.00
_cell.angle_beta   90.00
_cell.angle_gamma   90.00
#
_symmetry.space_group_name_H-M   'P 1'
#
loop_
_entity.id
_entity.type
_entity.pdbx_description
1 polymer ?
#
loop_
_entity_poly.entity_id
_entity_poly.type
_entity_poly.pdbx_seq_one_letter_code
_entity_poly.pdbx_strand_id
1 'polypeptide(L)'
;MRKLTNLAWFWGIIMFLLIGFLVIYAVYFMRNEKYIKLERKLVELVKTNEELKLKIADRNSIIITNSDLIKYIDLSVNNKNCYGEVTINKTIIGYQYKPYLKCDKYETFKLFKKNNKENVDNVSQ
;
A
#
# COMPACT_ATOMS: atom_id res chain seq x y z
N MET A 1 49.58 16.00 -0.20
CA MET A 1 48.51 16.67 -0.99
C MET A 1 47.75 15.74 -1.93
N ARG A 2 48.39 14.90 -2.78
CA ARG A 2 47.67 14.03 -3.76
C ARG A 2 46.63 13.05 -3.17
N LYS A 3 46.84 12.54 -1.95
CA LYS A 3 45.88 11.64 -1.27
C LYS A 3 44.59 12.33 -0.81
N LEU A 4 44.67 13.62 -0.44
CA LEU A 4 43.50 14.41 -0.03
C LEU A 4 42.61 14.75 -1.23
N THR A 5 43.20 14.98 -2.40
CA THR A 5 42.48 15.28 -3.65
C THR A 5 41.65 14.09 -4.13
N ASN A 6 42.18 12.85 -4.01
CA ASN A 6 41.44 11.64 -4.35
C ASN A 6 40.26 11.38 -3.39
N LEU A 7 40.41 11.71 -2.11
CA LEU A 7 39.35 11.55 -1.12
C LEU A 7 38.19 12.53 -1.38
N ALA A 8 38.51 13.78 -1.74
CA ALA A 8 37.51 14.78 -2.11
C ALA A 8 36.73 14.38 -3.37
N TRP A 9 37.40 13.77 -4.35
CA TRP A 9 36.74 13.33 -5.59
C TRP A 9 35.77 12.16 -5.34
N PHE A 10 36.17 11.20 -4.49
CA PHE A 10 35.31 10.10 -4.07
C PHE A 10 34.04 10.57 -3.36
N TRP A 11 34.18 11.56 -2.45
CA TRP A 11 33.05 12.18 -1.78
C TRP A 11 32.12 12.96 -2.73
N GLY A 12 32.69 13.64 -3.73
CA GLY A 12 31.90 14.31 -4.77
C GLY A 12 31.03 13.34 -5.57
N ILE A 13 31.58 12.18 -5.95
CA ILE A 13 30.84 11.12 -6.63
C ILE A 13 29.74 10.53 -5.76
N ILE A 14 30.01 10.29 -4.47
CA ILE A 14 29.00 9.81 -3.51
C ILE A 14 27.84 10.81 -3.40
N MET A 15 28.14 12.11 -3.32
CA MET A 15 27.12 13.15 -3.21
C MET A 15 26.29 13.26 -4.49
N PHE A 16 26.91 13.14 -5.66
CA PHE A 16 26.20 13.16 -6.93
C PHE A 16 25.25 11.96 -7.07
N LEU A 17 25.68 10.77 -6.65
CA LEU A 17 24.85 9.56 -6.60
C LEU A 17 23.66 9.73 -5.64
N LEU A 18 23.89 10.28 -4.45
CA LEU A 18 22.84 10.56 -3.46
C LEU A 18 21.78 11.52 -4.00
N ILE A 19 22.20 12.61 -4.62
CA ILE A 19 21.28 13.60 -5.22
C ILE A 19 20.51 12.96 -6.38
N GLY A 20 21.18 12.20 -7.24
CA GLY A 20 20.53 11.47 -8.34
C GLY A 20 19.46 10.50 -7.84
N PHE A 21 19.76 9.72 -6.80
CA PHE A 21 18.79 8.84 -6.14
C PHE A 21 17.61 9.61 -5.54
N LEU A 22 17.88 10.74 -4.87
CA LEU A 22 16.84 11.59 -4.30
C LEU A 22 15.89 12.13 -5.37
N VAL A 23 16.41 12.58 -6.51
CA VAL A 23 15.60 13.10 -7.62
C VAL A 23 14.74 11.99 -8.23
N ILE A 24 15.31 10.80 -8.48
CA ILE A 24 14.56 9.65 -8.99
C ILE A 24 13.47 9.24 -8.01
N TYR A 25 13.78 9.18 -6.72
CA TYR A 25 12.83 8.86 -5.67
C TYR A 25 11.72 9.92 -5.57
N ALA A 26 12.06 11.20 -5.62
CA ALA A 26 11.09 12.29 -5.59
C ALA A 26 10.15 12.29 -6.80
N VAL A 27 10.67 12.03 -8.01
CA VAL A 27 9.86 11.91 -9.23
C VAL A 27 8.95 10.69 -9.15
N TYR A 28 9.45 9.55 -8.65
CA TYR A 28 8.64 8.36 -8.42
C TYR A 28 7.53 8.60 -7.39
N PHE A 29 7.85 9.31 -6.31
CA PHE A 29 6.91 9.67 -5.25
C PHE A 29 5.84 10.65 -5.75
N MET A 30 6.23 11.69 -6.50
CA MET A 30 5.30 12.64 -7.11
C MET A 30 4.37 11.97 -8.13
N ARG A 31 4.88 11.03 -8.91
CA ARG A 31 4.06 10.27 -9.86
C ARG A 31 3.03 9.39 -9.14
N ASN A 32 3.35 8.93 -7.94
CA ASN A 32 2.50 8.06 -7.13
C ASN A 32 1.67 8.78 -6.07
N GLU A 33 1.81 10.09 -5.90
CA GLU A 33 1.08 10.84 -4.87
C GLU A 33 -0.43 10.69 -4.97
N LYS A 34 -0.98 10.67 -6.19
CA LYS A 34 -2.43 10.49 -6.39
C LYS A 34 -2.88 9.11 -5.90
N TYR A 35 -2.10 8.07 -6.18
CA TYR A 35 -2.38 6.70 -5.73
C TYR A 35 -2.22 6.57 -4.22
N ILE A 36 -1.16 7.13 -3.64
CA ILE A 36 -0.91 7.15 -2.18
C ILE A 36 -2.00 7.95 -1.44
N LYS A 37 -2.44 9.08 -1.99
CA LYS A 37 -3.57 9.85 -1.43
C LYS A 37 -4.87 9.05 -1.48
N LEU A 38 -5.10 8.30 -2.56
CA LEU A 38 -6.24 7.41 -2.66
C LEU A 38 -6.17 6.30 -1.61
N GLU A 39 -5.02 5.62 -1.47
CA GLU A 39 -4.79 4.58 -0.45
C GLU A 39 -5.05 5.09 0.98
N ARG A 40 -4.56 6.29 1.32
CA ARG A 40 -4.84 6.89 2.63
C ARG A 40 -6.32 7.18 2.81
N LYS A 41 -6.99 7.76 1.81
CA LYS A 41 -8.44 8.00 1.85
C LYS A 41 -9.22 6.71 2.02
N LEU A 42 -8.82 5.63 1.34
CA LEU A 42 -9.41 4.29 1.49
C LEU A 42 -9.34 3.81 2.96
N VAL A 43 -8.15 3.90 3.58
CA VAL A 43 -7.98 3.50 4.99
C VAL A 43 -8.76 4.42 5.94
N GLU A 44 -8.75 5.72 5.68
CA GLU A 44 -9.44 6.71 6.50
C GLU A 44 -10.95 6.50 6.47
N LEU A 45 -11.52 6.29 5.29
CA LEU A 45 -12.95 6.02 5.08
C LEU A 45 -13.38 4.75 5.82
N VAL A 46 -12.58 3.70 5.73
CA VAL A 46 -12.81 2.46 6.47
C VAL A 46 -12.72 2.65 8.00
N LYS A 47 -11.86 3.57 8.48
CA LYS A 47 -11.72 3.89 9.90
C LYS A 47 -12.83 4.82 10.42
N THR A 48 -13.35 5.72 9.61
CA THR A 48 -14.35 6.71 10.04
C THR A 48 -15.78 6.21 9.84
N ASN A 49 -16.03 5.35 8.87
CA ASN A 49 -17.36 4.85 8.56
C ASN A 49 -17.82 3.80 9.59
N GLU A 50 -18.89 4.13 10.32
CA GLU A 50 -19.44 3.27 11.39
C GLU A 50 -20.03 1.97 10.86
N GLU A 51 -20.64 1.96 9.67
CA GLU A 51 -21.19 0.75 9.04
C GLU A 51 -20.08 -0.25 8.71
N LEU A 52 -18.93 0.26 8.24
CA LEU A 52 -17.75 -0.57 7.96
C LEU A 52 -17.09 -1.05 9.25
N LYS A 53 -17.03 -0.21 10.29
CA LYS A 53 -16.57 -0.59 11.64
C LYS A 53 -17.38 -1.72 12.25
N LEU A 54 -18.70 -1.68 12.14
CA LEU A 54 -19.57 -2.75 12.63
C LEU A 54 -19.27 -4.08 11.93
N LYS A 55 -19.02 -4.06 10.60
CA LYS A 55 -18.60 -5.26 9.86
C LYS A 55 -17.23 -5.81 10.32
N ILE A 56 -16.34 -4.95 10.82
CA ILE A 56 -14.99 -5.32 11.30
C ILE A 56 -15.02 -5.94 12.70
N ALA A 57 -15.89 -5.44 13.59
CA ALA A 57 -15.90 -5.83 15.00
C ALA A 57 -16.16 -7.33 15.22
N ASP A 58 -16.90 -7.96 14.30
CA ASP A 58 -17.35 -9.36 14.41
C ASP A 58 -16.38 -10.39 13.78
N ARG A 59 -15.28 -9.95 13.13
CA ARG A 59 -14.39 -10.87 12.38
C ARG A 59 -12.92 -10.67 12.69
N ASN A 60 -12.17 -11.78 12.73
CA ASN A 60 -10.70 -11.76 12.89
C ASN A 60 -9.98 -11.18 11.67
N SER A 61 -10.57 -11.32 10.48
CA SER A 61 -10.11 -10.69 9.25
C SER A 61 -11.31 -10.35 8.37
N ILE A 62 -11.35 -9.13 7.84
CA ILE A 62 -12.33 -8.74 6.83
C ILE A 62 -11.64 -8.08 5.65
N ILE A 63 -12.17 -8.35 4.47
CA ILE A 63 -11.73 -7.75 3.22
C ILE A 63 -12.88 -6.87 2.74
N ILE A 64 -12.64 -5.56 2.66
CA ILE A 64 -13.58 -4.62 2.07
C ILE A 64 -13.18 -4.46 0.61
N THR A 65 -14.02 -4.97 -0.30
CA THR A 65 -13.76 -4.97 -1.74
C THR A 65 -14.28 -3.71 -2.42
N ASN A 66 -13.85 -3.52 -3.67
CA ASN A 66 -14.18 -2.37 -4.51
C ASN A 66 -15.69 -2.01 -4.50
N SER A 67 -16.56 -3.01 -4.58
CA SER A 67 -18.04 -2.85 -4.55
C SER A 67 -18.59 -2.11 -3.33
N ASP A 68 -17.96 -2.27 -2.17
CA ASP A 68 -18.35 -1.56 -0.95
C ASP A 68 -17.75 -0.16 -0.90
N LEU A 69 -16.59 0.04 -1.52
CA LEU A 69 -15.83 1.30 -1.49
C LEU A 69 -16.34 2.32 -2.52
N ILE A 70 -16.73 1.90 -3.72
CA ILE A 70 -17.23 2.81 -4.79
C ILE A 70 -18.48 3.58 -4.38
N LYS A 71 -19.21 3.10 -3.38
CA LYS A 71 -20.39 3.75 -2.82
C LYS A 71 -20.04 5.02 -2.05
N TYR A 72 -18.81 5.11 -1.53
CA TYR A 72 -18.38 6.21 -0.67
C TYR A 72 -17.19 7.00 -1.24
N ILE A 73 -16.44 6.45 -2.19
CA ILE A 73 -15.31 7.14 -2.83
C ILE A 73 -15.20 6.80 -4.32
N ASP A 74 -14.92 7.82 -5.13
CA ASP A 74 -14.54 7.62 -6.53
C ASP A 74 -13.12 7.03 -6.60
N LEU A 75 -13.03 5.82 -7.14
CA LEU A 75 -11.79 5.06 -7.32
C LEU A 75 -11.15 5.32 -8.69
N SER A 76 -11.37 6.48 -9.29
CA SER A 76 -10.76 6.89 -10.55
C SER A 76 -9.46 7.69 -10.33
N VAL A 77 -8.39 7.29 -11.03
CA VAL A 77 -7.15 8.09 -11.12
C VAL A 77 -6.82 8.34 -12.58
N ASN A 78 -6.73 9.61 -12.97
CA ASN A 78 -6.50 10.05 -14.37
C ASN A 78 -7.54 9.44 -15.35
N ASN A 79 -8.82 9.49 -15.02
CA ASN A 79 -9.95 8.95 -15.81
C ASN A 79 -9.89 7.43 -16.07
N LYS A 80 -9.14 6.70 -15.24
CA LYS A 80 -9.12 5.22 -15.27
C LYS A 80 -9.64 4.68 -13.96
N ASN A 81 -10.60 3.77 -14.05
CA ASN A 81 -11.14 3.06 -12.90
C ASN A 81 -10.06 2.16 -12.29
N CYS A 82 -9.82 2.33 -10.99
CA CYS A 82 -8.94 1.48 -10.22
C CYS A 82 -9.74 0.48 -9.40
N TYR A 83 -9.12 -0.67 -9.13
CA TYR A 83 -9.60 -1.64 -8.17
C TYR A 83 -9.01 -1.33 -6.78
N GLY A 84 -9.87 -1.01 -5.82
CA GLY A 84 -9.50 -0.78 -4.43
C GLY A 84 -9.99 -1.90 -3.52
N GLU A 85 -9.17 -2.29 -2.55
CA GLU A 85 -9.50 -3.24 -1.51
C GLU A 85 -8.81 -2.81 -0.21
N VAL A 86 -9.45 -3.03 0.94
CA VAL A 86 -8.80 -2.84 2.24
C VAL A 86 -8.94 -4.12 3.04
N THR A 87 -7.81 -4.78 3.30
CA THR A 87 -7.75 -5.94 4.21
C THR A 87 -7.53 -5.45 5.62
N ILE A 88 -8.33 -5.93 6.55
CA ILE A 88 -8.30 -5.53 7.95
C ILE A 88 -8.11 -6.79 8.77
N ASN A 89 -6.97 -6.86 9.46
CA ASN A 89 -6.65 -7.98 10.32
C ASN A 89 -6.65 -7.53 11.77
N LYS A 90 -7.34 -8.28 12.63
CA LYS A 90 -7.27 -8.10 14.07
C LYS A 90 -5.92 -8.65 14.56
N THR A 91 -5.19 -7.83 15.28
CA THR A 91 -3.92 -8.13 15.92
C THR A 91 -4.06 -7.93 17.44
N ILE A 92 -3.11 -8.48 18.20
CA ILE A 92 -3.11 -8.45 19.67
C ILE A 92 -3.18 -7.01 20.21
N ILE A 93 -2.63 -6.05 19.47
CA ILE A 93 -2.53 -4.63 19.82
C ILE A 93 -3.58 -3.73 19.12
N GLY A 94 -4.52 -4.29 18.35
CA GLY A 94 -5.54 -3.51 17.62
C GLY A 94 -5.78 -3.99 16.19
N TYR A 95 -6.21 -3.08 15.30
CA TYR A 95 -6.54 -3.42 13.92
C TYR A 95 -5.44 -2.96 12.95
N GLN A 96 -4.95 -3.88 12.11
CA GLN A 96 -4.03 -3.57 11.02
C GLN A 96 -4.81 -3.42 9.72
N TYR A 97 -4.80 -2.20 9.15
CA TYR A 97 -5.43 -1.88 7.88
C TYR A 97 -4.39 -1.92 6.77
N LYS A 98 -4.61 -2.74 5.75
CA LYS A 98 -3.75 -2.86 4.57
C LYS A 98 -4.55 -2.48 3.32
N PRO A 99 -4.37 -1.26 2.79
CA PRO A 99 -4.97 -0.89 1.52
C PRO A 99 -4.25 -1.63 0.38
N TYR A 100 -5.01 -2.01 -0.62
CA TYR A 100 -4.53 -2.52 -1.90
C TYR A 100 -5.24 -1.74 -3.00
N LEU A 101 -4.44 -1.15 -3.89
CA LEU A 101 -4.93 -0.41 -5.03
C LEU A 101 -4.27 -0.97 -6.29
N LYS A 102 -5.09 -1.39 -7.24
CA LYS A 102 -4.65 -1.85 -8.56
C LYS A 102 -5.24 -0.95 -9.64
N CYS A 103 -4.37 -0.28 -10.37
CA CYS A 103 -4.64 0.56 -11.52
C CYS A 103 -3.73 0.13 -12.68
N ASP A 104 -4.03 0.60 -13.88
CA ASP A 104 -3.39 0.19 -15.14
C ASP A 104 -1.85 0.21 -15.16
N LYS A 105 -1.21 1.11 -14.39
CA LYS A 105 0.26 1.23 -14.28
C LYS A 105 0.75 1.27 -12.82
N TYR A 106 -0.11 0.93 -11.87
CA TYR A 106 0.20 1.00 -10.45
C TYR A 106 -0.49 -0.14 -9.71
N GLU A 107 0.27 -0.98 -9.03
CA GLU A 107 -0.27 -2.04 -8.19
C GLU A 107 0.43 -1.96 -6.83
N THR A 108 -0.34 -1.74 -5.77
CA THR A 108 0.16 -1.82 -4.40
C THR A 108 0.65 -3.25 -4.17
N PHE A 109 1.79 -3.42 -3.50
CA PHE A 109 2.32 -4.75 -3.22
C PHE A 109 1.32 -5.57 -2.39
N LYS A 110 0.68 -6.55 -3.02
CA LYS A 110 -0.28 -7.45 -2.38
C LYS A 110 0.49 -8.32 -1.38
N LEU A 111 0.50 -7.96 -0.11
CA LEU A 111 0.90 -8.86 0.96
C LEU A 111 -0.23 -9.89 1.18
N PHE A 112 -0.47 -10.73 0.17
CA PHE A 112 -1.25 -11.95 0.35
C PHE A 112 -0.38 -12.84 1.21
N LYS A 113 -0.75 -12.96 2.48
CA LYS A 113 -0.38 -14.10 3.30
C LYS A 113 -1.01 -15.32 2.61
N LYS A 114 -0.27 -15.93 1.69
CA LYS A 114 -0.51 -17.29 1.19
C LYS A 114 -0.36 -18.21 2.39
N ASN A 115 -1.41 -18.42 3.17
CA ASN A 115 -1.54 -19.44 4.20
C ASN A 115 -3.04 -19.66 4.50
N ASN A 116 -3.71 -20.38 3.60
CA ASN A 116 -4.80 -21.31 3.94
C ASN A 116 -5.29 -22.02 2.67
N LYS A 117 -4.43 -22.87 2.11
CA LYS A 117 -4.82 -23.87 1.12
C LYS A 117 -3.98 -25.13 1.32
N GLU A 118 -3.90 -25.59 2.57
CA GLU A 118 -3.29 -26.87 2.92
C GLU A 118 -3.77 -27.31 4.32
N ASN A 119 -5.08 -27.31 4.57
CA ASN A 119 -5.65 -28.10 5.67
C ASN A 119 -7.17 -28.30 5.56
N VAL A 120 -7.67 -28.60 4.36
CA VAL A 120 -9.05 -29.05 4.15
C VAL A 120 -9.02 -30.25 3.21
N ASP A 121 -8.21 -31.27 3.53
CA ASP A 121 -8.23 -32.57 2.84
C ASP A 121 -7.85 -33.74 3.79
N ASN A 122 -7.99 -33.58 5.11
CA ASN A 122 -7.77 -34.69 6.06
C ASN A 122 -8.81 -34.74 7.19
N VAL A 123 -10.06 -34.51 6.82
CA VAL A 123 -11.22 -35.00 7.58
C VAL A 123 -12.14 -35.67 6.57
N SER A 124 -11.79 -36.88 6.14
CA SER A 124 -12.69 -37.94 5.67
C SER A 124 -11.86 -39.12 5.16
N GLN A 125 -11.43 -40.00 6.07
CA GLN A 125 -11.60 -41.46 5.96
C GLN A 125 -11.08 -42.15 7.22
#